data_AF-A0A7S8D6G8-F1
#
_entry.id   AF-A0A7S8D6G8-F1
#
_cell.length_a   1.000
_cell.length_b   1.000
_cell.length_c   1.000
_cell.angle_alpha   90.00
_cell.angle_beta   90.00
_cell.angle_gamma   90.00
#
_symmetry.space_group_name_H-M   'P 1'
#
loop_
_entity.id
_entity.type
_entity.pdbx_description
1 polymer ?
#
loop_
_entity_poly.entity_id
_entity_poly.type
_entity_poly.pdbx_seq_one_letter_code
_entity_poly.pdbx_strand_id
1 'polypeptide(L)'
;MFSEANYRGNRMRIKQQIRPKQVDLEPVGFFASIKQSWNRKDLDIAKKCGLDAYFFLRYLRTLLFLFAPLSALVIPVLIPLNYVNGRGHHLDADRFAKSGVNNSQVTGLDTLAWGNIRSSNSQRYWAHLVMSVATVAWVCALFFYEMKAYIKVRQTYLTSADQRMRPSTATILVDSVPTQICNDRDLRSLFNHFPGGVKNIWINKDLTLLLQMIDKRNKIVQQLEVAETILIKNTHYAEQGRRSKSRATPHIVSENIRIQERSNEDSRGFWTTDCEKYNSSGLWHMFLGKRDRPTHRLQLWDYIGCPALYLSPKRWIL
;
A
#
# COMPACT_ATOMS: atom_id res chain seq x y z
N MET A 1 -56.24 -3.36 -34.48
CA MET A 1 -55.04 -2.89 -35.21
C MET A 1 -54.07 -2.35 -34.16
N PHE A 2 -53.37 -3.26 -33.47
CA PHE A 2 -52.45 -2.91 -32.38
C PHE A 2 -51.08 -2.63 -32.98
N SER A 3 -50.57 -1.42 -32.76
CA SER A 3 -49.26 -0.97 -33.20
C SER A 3 -48.21 -1.45 -32.20
N GLU A 4 -47.33 -2.37 -32.64
CA GLU A 4 -46.15 -2.79 -31.89
C GLU A 4 -45.15 -1.63 -31.79
N ALA A 5 -45.02 -1.05 -30.60
CA ALA A 5 -43.96 -0.11 -30.27
C ALA A 5 -42.64 -0.89 -30.09
N ASN A 6 -41.74 -0.69 -31.05
CA ASN A 6 -40.44 -1.31 -31.15
C ASN A 6 -39.50 -0.82 -30.01
N TYR A 7 -39.43 -1.57 -28.90
CA TYR A 7 -38.47 -1.33 -27.81
C TYR A 7 -37.06 -1.77 -28.28
N ARG A 8 -36.31 -0.86 -28.91
CA ARG A 8 -34.87 -1.03 -29.12
C ARG A 8 -34.12 -0.85 -27.80
N GLY A 9 -33.79 -1.97 -27.16
CA GLY A 9 -32.88 -2.01 -26.02
C GLY A 9 -31.51 -1.43 -26.38
N ASN A 10 -31.15 -0.30 -25.76
CA ASN A 10 -29.83 0.28 -25.87
C ASN A 10 -28.81 -0.62 -25.14
N ARG A 11 -28.14 -1.47 -25.90
CA ARG A 11 -27.02 -2.30 -25.42
C ARG A 11 -25.86 -1.35 -25.08
N MET A 12 -25.75 -0.98 -23.81
CA MET A 12 -24.61 -0.22 -23.27
C MET A 12 -23.32 -0.92 -23.70
N ARG A 13 -22.57 -0.30 -24.63
CA ARG A 13 -21.22 -0.73 -24.96
C ARG A 13 -20.39 -0.59 -23.68
N ILE A 14 -20.12 -1.70 -23.02
CA ILE A 14 -19.13 -1.80 -21.96
C ILE A 14 -17.85 -1.20 -22.53
N LYS A 15 -17.46 -0.02 -22.04
CA LYS A 15 -16.19 0.62 -22.42
C LYS A 15 -15.11 -0.41 -22.16
N GLN A 16 -14.46 -0.83 -23.23
CA GLN A 16 -13.32 -1.73 -23.23
C GLN A 16 -12.38 -1.25 -22.11
N GLN A 17 -12.25 -2.04 -21.05
CA GLN A 17 -11.26 -1.77 -20.01
C GLN A 17 -9.92 -1.68 -20.73
N ILE A 18 -9.31 -0.51 -20.72
CA ILE A 18 -7.95 -0.30 -21.20
C ILE A 18 -7.10 -1.22 -20.34
N ARG A 19 -6.70 -2.37 -20.89
CA ARG A 19 -5.75 -3.25 -20.20
C ARG A 19 -4.53 -2.38 -19.86
N PRO A 20 -4.14 -2.25 -18.59
CA PRO A 20 -2.93 -1.53 -18.26
C PRO A 20 -1.80 -2.17 -19.07
N LYS A 21 -1.03 -1.34 -19.78
CA LYS A 21 0.13 -1.78 -20.54
C LYS A 21 0.98 -2.64 -19.60
N GLN A 22 1.12 -3.92 -19.95
CA GLN A 22 1.87 -4.89 -19.16
C GLN A 22 3.27 -4.29 -18.96
N VAL A 23 3.64 -4.05 -17.71
CA VAL A 23 4.95 -3.49 -17.38
C VAL A 23 5.91 -4.65 -17.57
N ASP A 24 6.88 -4.52 -18.47
CA ASP A 24 7.90 -5.54 -18.69
C ASP A 24 8.71 -5.71 -17.39
N LEU A 25 8.33 -6.72 -16.60
CA LEU A 25 9.03 -7.12 -15.37
C LEU A 25 10.23 -7.97 -15.79
N GLU A 26 11.24 -7.32 -16.37
CA GLU A 26 12.58 -7.88 -16.41
C GLU A 26 13.05 -8.08 -14.96
N PRO A 27 13.51 -9.28 -14.54
CA PRO A 27 13.99 -9.53 -13.19
C PRO A 27 15.30 -8.76 -12.99
N VAL A 28 15.19 -7.50 -12.60
CA VAL A 28 16.32 -6.63 -12.31
C VAL A 28 16.96 -7.07 -10.99
N GLY A 29 18.25 -7.42 -11.05
CA GLY A 29 19.06 -7.64 -9.85
C GLY A 29 19.06 -6.41 -8.95
N PHE A 30 19.25 -6.59 -7.63
CA PHE A 30 19.14 -5.53 -6.63
C PHE A 30 19.89 -4.23 -6.99
N PHE A 31 21.14 -4.35 -7.46
CA PHE A 31 21.94 -3.20 -7.88
C PHE A 31 21.44 -2.53 -9.17
N ALA A 32 20.89 -3.31 -10.11
CA ALA A 32 20.29 -2.78 -11.32
C ALA A 32 19.03 -1.97 -10.99
N SER A 33 18.22 -2.42 -10.02
CA SER A 33 17.04 -1.70 -9.52
C SER A 33 17.41 -0.36 -8.88
N ILE A 34 18.50 -0.33 -8.09
CA ILE A 34 19.00 0.92 -7.49
C ILE A 34 19.49 1.87 -8.57
N LYS A 35 20.32 1.40 -9.50
CA LYS A 35 20.84 2.22 -10.61
C LYS A 35 19.70 2.77 -11.48
N GLN A 36 18.71 1.94 -11.78
CA GLN A 36 17.53 2.34 -12.55
C GLN A 36 16.71 3.40 -11.80
N SER A 37 16.58 3.27 -10.48
CA SER A 37 15.84 4.22 -9.65
C SER A 37 16.55 5.58 -9.58
N TRP A 38 17.88 5.58 -9.47
CA TRP A 38 18.69 6.80 -9.43
C TRP A 38 18.69 7.57 -10.77
N ASN A 39 18.61 6.88 -11.89
CA ASN A 39 18.65 7.48 -13.23
C ASN A 39 17.30 8.04 -13.71
N ARG A 40 16.21 7.92 -12.94
CA ARG A 40 14.91 8.49 -13.35
C ARG A 40 14.92 10.00 -13.25
N LYS A 41 14.28 10.67 -14.21
CA LYS A 41 14.12 12.12 -14.20
C LYS A 41 13.14 12.51 -13.09
N ASP A 42 13.58 13.44 -12.25
CA ASP A 42 12.82 14.07 -11.16
C ASP A 42 11.39 14.49 -11.58
N LEU A 43 11.24 15.06 -12.78
CA LEU A 43 9.94 15.52 -13.32
C LEU A 43 8.96 14.37 -13.61
N ASP A 44 9.47 13.21 -14.02
CA ASP A 44 8.64 12.04 -14.31
C ASP A 44 8.11 11.42 -13.01
N ILE A 45 8.89 11.51 -11.94
CA ILE A 45 8.48 11.07 -10.60
C ILE A 45 7.37 11.97 -10.07
N ALA A 46 7.52 13.29 -10.18
CA ALA A 46 6.49 14.24 -9.74
C ALA A 46 5.14 14.04 -10.46
N LYS A 47 5.18 13.72 -11.77
CA LYS A 47 3.96 13.46 -12.55
C LYS A 47 3.27 12.14 -12.20
N LYS A 48 4.04 11.08 -11.93
CA LYS A 48 3.50 9.73 -11.68
C LYS A 48 3.14 9.47 -10.23
N CYS A 49 4.00 9.89 -9.30
CA CYS A 49 3.89 9.62 -7.87
C CYS A 49 3.34 10.81 -7.08
N GLY A 50 3.21 11.97 -7.71
CA GLY A 50 2.77 13.21 -7.07
C GLY A 50 3.93 14.05 -6.54
N LEU A 51 3.58 15.27 -6.09
CA LEU A 51 4.54 16.27 -5.63
C LEU A 51 5.18 15.90 -4.28
N ASP A 52 4.41 15.27 -3.40
CA ASP A 52 4.88 14.89 -2.06
C ASP A 52 6.01 13.84 -2.13
N ALA A 53 5.79 12.79 -2.92
CA ALA A 53 6.82 11.78 -3.20
C ALA A 53 8.08 12.38 -3.82
N TYR A 54 7.93 13.37 -4.70
CA TYR A 54 9.06 14.11 -5.26
C TYR A 54 9.87 14.84 -4.17
N PHE A 55 9.20 15.56 -3.26
CA PHE A 55 9.89 16.25 -2.18
C PHE A 55 10.53 15.30 -1.17
N PHE A 56 9.90 14.15 -0.90
CA PHE A 56 10.50 13.14 -0.02
C PHE A 56 11.80 12.57 -0.58
N LEU A 57 11.84 12.24 -1.88
CA LEU A 57 13.08 11.76 -2.53
C LEU A 57 14.14 12.86 -2.59
N ARG A 58 13.73 14.09 -2.87
CA ARG A 58 14.63 15.24 -2.89
C ARG A 58 15.24 15.50 -1.51
N TYR A 59 14.44 15.38 -0.44
CA TYR A 59 14.90 15.42 0.94
C TYR A 59 15.98 14.37 1.20
N LEU A 60 15.71 13.08 0.92
CA LEU A 60 16.68 11.99 1.08
C LEU A 60 17.99 12.25 0.32
N ARG A 61 17.90 12.72 -0.91
CA ARG A 61 19.06 13.10 -1.71
C ARG A 61 19.85 14.23 -1.05
N THR A 62 19.18 15.26 -0.54
CA THR A 62 19.82 16.37 0.18
C THR A 62 20.50 15.91 1.47
N LEU A 63 19.95 14.96 2.24
CA LEU A 63 20.69 14.39 3.38
C LEU A 63 21.96 13.68 2.93
N LEU A 64 21.90 12.93 1.83
CA LEU A 64 23.10 12.27 1.30
C LEU A 64 24.15 13.29 0.87
N PHE A 65 23.74 14.38 0.20
CA PHE A 65 24.63 15.50 -0.14
C PHE A 65 25.11 16.30 1.08
N LEU A 66 24.39 16.26 2.19
CA LEU A 66 24.82 16.86 3.45
C LEU A 66 25.92 16.01 4.09
N PHE A 67 25.70 14.71 4.25
CA PHE A 67 26.62 13.82 4.96
C PHE A 67 27.83 13.38 4.15
N ALA A 68 27.72 13.20 2.83
CA ALA A 68 28.83 12.72 2.01
C ALA A 68 30.08 13.63 2.05
N PRO A 69 30.00 14.95 1.78
CA PRO A 69 31.16 15.83 1.85
C PRO A 69 31.62 16.03 3.30
N LEU A 70 30.70 16.09 4.27
CA LEU A 70 31.07 16.19 5.68
C LEU A 70 31.84 14.96 6.15
N SER A 71 31.41 13.76 5.78
CA SER A 71 32.13 12.52 6.08
C SER A 71 33.52 12.52 5.43
N ALA A 72 33.60 12.88 4.14
CA ALA A 72 34.86 12.96 3.42
C ALA A 72 35.82 14.04 3.94
N LEU A 73 35.33 15.07 4.63
CA LEU A 73 36.14 16.15 5.21
C LEU A 73 36.49 15.87 6.68
N VAL A 74 35.50 15.51 7.50
CA VAL A 74 35.62 15.37 8.96
C VAL A 74 36.44 14.13 9.32
N ILE A 75 36.20 12.99 8.66
CA ILE A 75 36.93 11.74 8.96
C ILE A 75 38.44 11.89 8.78
N PRO A 76 38.98 12.30 7.62
CA PRO A 76 40.42 12.38 7.43
C PRO A 76 41.09 13.52 8.21
N VAL A 77 40.33 14.54 8.64
CA VAL A 77 40.90 15.66 9.40
C VAL A 77 40.84 15.40 10.92
N LEU A 78 39.69 15.01 11.46
CA LEU A 78 39.52 14.86 12.91
C LEU A 78 40.12 13.56 13.46
N ILE A 79 40.08 12.45 12.71
CA ILE A 79 40.62 11.18 13.20
C ILE A 79 42.13 11.29 13.45
N PRO A 80 42.97 11.72 12.49
CA PRO A 80 44.40 11.85 12.75
C PRO A 80 44.70 12.92 13.81
N LEU A 81 43.94 14.02 13.83
CA LEU A 81 44.16 15.11 14.78
C LEU A 81 43.89 14.69 16.24
N ASN A 82 42.90 13.83 16.47
CA ASN A 82 42.57 13.29 17.79
C ASN A 82 43.42 12.08 18.17
N TYR A 83 43.81 11.26 17.20
CA TYR A 83 44.58 10.03 17.45
C TYR A 83 46.08 10.31 17.64
N VAL A 84 46.69 11.18 16.83
CA VAL A 84 48.14 11.45 16.88
C VAL A 84 48.45 12.28 18.13
N ASN A 85 49.35 11.82 19.01
CA ASN A 85 49.70 12.45 20.29
C ASN A 85 48.52 12.63 21.28
N GLY A 86 47.53 11.73 21.23
CA GLY A 86 46.45 11.64 22.22
C GLY A 86 46.91 11.08 23.57
N ARG A 87 46.02 11.05 24.56
CA ARG A 87 46.24 10.40 25.86
C ARG A 87 46.24 8.87 25.77
N GLY A 88 45.49 8.32 24.81
CA GLY A 88 45.38 6.88 24.57
C GLY A 88 45.40 6.54 23.08
N HIS A 89 46.02 5.41 22.76
CA HIS A 89 46.18 4.89 21.39
C HIS A 89 45.63 3.46 21.22
N HIS A 90 45.14 2.85 22.29
CA HIS A 90 44.66 1.47 22.30
C HIS A 90 43.18 1.41 21.92
N LEU A 91 42.89 0.75 20.80
CA LEU A 91 41.53 0.54 20.30
C LEU A 91 40.82 -0.65 20.98
N ASP A 92 41.56 -1.55 21.63
CA ASP A 92 41.02 -2.71 22.33
C ASP A 92 40.69 -2.37 23.78
N ALA A 93 39.44 -2.01 24.07
CA ALA A 93 38.98 -1.71 25.43
C ALA A 93 39.05 -2.96 26.36
N ASP A 94 38.72 -4.14 25.84
CA ASP A 94 38.58 -5.38 26.63
C ASP A 94 39.92 -5.95 27.14
N ARG A 95 41.02 -5.72 26.41
CA ARG A 95 42.37 -6.14 26.86
C ARG A 95 42.90 -5.27 27.99
N PHE A 96 42.55 -3.98 27.97
CA PHE A 96 43.04 -3.01 28.95
C PHE A 96 42.23 -3.06 30.26
N ALA A 97 40.91 -3.28 30.18
CA ALA A 97 40.05 -3.47 31.35
C ALA A 97 40.48 -4.67 32.23
N LYS A 98 41.14 -5.68 31.64
CA LYS A 98 41.69 -6.85 32.35
C LYS A 98 43.07 -6.61 32.98
N SER A 99 43.78 -5.54 32.61
CA SER A 99 45.14 -5.25 33.10
C SER A 99 45.18 -4.50 34.44
N GLY A 100 44.03 -4.14 35.03
CA GLY A 100 43.97 -3.50 36.35
C GLY A 100 44.61 -2.10 36.43
N VAL A 101 44.94 -1.51 35.28
CA VAL A 101 45.50 -0.16 35.18
C VAL A 101 44.35 0.86 35.23
N ASN A 102 44.53 1.91 36.04
CA ASN A 102 43.59 2.99 36.36
C ASN A 102 42.56 3.34 35.26
N ASN A 103 41.29 3.48 35.66
CA ASN A 103 40.13 3.90 34.83
C ASN A 103 40.27 5.28 34.14
N SER A 104 41.42 5.96 34.27
CA SER A 104 41.70 7.27 33.68
C SER A 104 42.30 7.20 32.27
N GLN A 105 42.56 6.01 31.75
CA GLN A 105 43.17 5.84 30.42
C GLN A 105 42.11 5.72 29.32
N VAL A 106 42.19 6.62 28.34
CA VAL A 106 41.27 6.67 27.19
C VAL A 106 41.52 5.45 26.28
N THR A 107 40.51 4.64 26.04
CA THR A 107 40.62 3.40 25.22
C THR A 107 39.41 3.24 24.30
N GLY A 108 39.51 2.39 23.28
CA GLY A 108 38.41 2.13 22.35
C GLY A 108 38.05 3.33 21.47
N LEU A 109 36.75 3.53 21.23
CA LEU A 109 36.24 4.65 20.43
C LEU A 109 36.52 6.02 21.05
N ASP A 110 36.76 6.09 22.36
CA ASP A 110 37.09 7.34 23.05
C ASP A 110 38.45 7.89 22.62
N THR A 111 39.30 7.05 22.02
CA THR A 111 40.58 7.51 21.41
C THR A 111 40.36 8.41 20.19
N LEU A 112 39.19 8.32 19.54
CA LEU A 112 38.80 9.16 18.40
C LEU A 112 38.05 10.41 18.82
N ALA A 113 37.59 10.47 20.07
CA ALA A 113 36.84 11.60 20.61
C ALA A 113 37.75 12.80 20.94
N TRP A 114 37.15 13.99 20.98
CA TRP A 114 37.84 15.25 21.35
C TRP A 114 38.49 15.24 22.74
N GLY A 115 38.09 14.32 23.63
CA GLY A 115 38.62 14.16 24.98
C GLY A 115 40.03 13.55 25.02
N ASN A 116 40.47 12.92 23.92
CA ASN A 116 41.79 12.31 23.82
C ASN A 116 42.94 13.34 23.69
N ILE A 117 42.64 14.64 23.52
CA ILE A 117 43.66 15.69 23.34
C ILE A 117 44.35 16.00 24.68
N ARG A 118 45.67 15.78 24.76
CA ARG A 118 46.50 16.09 25.94
C ARG A 118 46.52 17.60 26.21
N SER A 119 46.53 18.00 27.50
CA SER A 119 46.53 19.41 27.94
C SER A 119 47.71 20.23 27.40
N SER A 120 48.84 19.58 27.10
CA SER A 120 50.00 20.22 26.46
C SER A 120 49.75 20.66 25.01
N ASN A 121 48.73 20.12 24.33
CA ASN A 121 48.41 20.38 22.93
C ASN A 121 47.06 21.10 22.76
N SER A 122 46.74 22.02 23.68
CA SER A 122 45.46 22.75 23.70
C SER A 122 45.14 23.51 22.39
N GLN A 123 46.16 23.91 21.64
CA GLN A 123 45.98 24.61 20.35
C GLN A 123 45.18 23.80 19.31
N ARG A 124 45.08 22.48 19.45
CA ARG A 124 44.32 21.62 18.53
C ARG A 124 42.80 21.79 18.64
N TYR A 125 42.30 22.33 19.75
CA TYR A 125 40.87 22.65 19.89
C TYR A 125 40.41 23.72 18.89
N TRP A 126 41.31 24.60 18.43
CA TRP A 126 41.00 25.54 17.36
C TRP A 126 40.60 24.86 16.05
N ALA A 127 41.22 23.72 15.71
CA ALA A 127 40.84 22.96 14.52
C ALA A 127 39.41 22.43 14.64
N HIS A 128 39.01 21.92 15.82
CA HIS A 128 37.64 21.49 16.09
C HIS A 128 36.63 22.63 15.99
N LEU A 129 36.98 23.81 16.52
CA LEU A 129 36.13 25.00 16.43
C LEU A 129 35.92 25.43 14.98
N VAL A 130 37.00 25.57 14.21
CA VAL A 130 36.94 25.96 12.79
C VAL A 130 36.13 24.95 11.98
N MET A 131 36.36 23.66 12.18
CA MET A 131 35.62 22.59 11.51
C MET A 131 34.13 22.59 11.86
N SER A 132 33.79 22.88 13.12
CA SER A 132 32.40 22.98 13.56
C SER A 132 31.70 24.17 12.92
N VAL A 133 32.34 25.35 12.91
CA VAL A 133 31.81 26.55 12.25
C VAL A 133 31.64 26.33 10.75
N ALA A 134 32.63 25.72 10.08
CA ALA A 134 32.56 25.38 8.66
C ALA A 134 31.42 24.38 8.36
N THR A 135 31.23 23.37 9.21
CA THR A 135 30.15 22.39 9.09
C THR A 135 28.78 23.06 9.23
N VAL A 136 28.60 23.92 10.23
CA VAL A 136 27.35 24.67 10.43
C VAL A 136 27.07 25.58 9.24
N ALA A 137 28.08 26.32 8.77
CA ALA A 137 27.95 27.18 7.59
C ALA A 137 27.55 26.39 6.33
N TRP A 138 28.16 25.22 6.11
CA TRP A 138 27.81 24.32 5.00
C TRP A 138 26.37 23.84 5.07
N VAL A 139 25.95 23.37 6.25
CA VAL A 139 24.58 22.89 6.48
C VAL A 139 23.56 24.02 6.26
N CYS A 140 23.81 25.21 6.81
CA CYS A 140 22.95 26.38 6.61
C CYS A 140 22.87 26.78 5.13
N ALA A 141 24.00 26.80 4.41
CA ALA A 141 24.02 27.12 2.98
C ALA A 141 23.20 26.11 2.17
N LEU A 142 23.40 24.81 2.40
CA LEU A 142 22.67 23.74 1.72
C LEU A 142 21.16 23.85 1.96
N PHE A 143 20.75 24.06 3.22
CA PHE A 143 19.34 24.28 3.56
C PHE A 143 18.75 25.50 2.88
N PHE A 144 19.49 26.61 2.80
CA PHE A 144 19.03 27.82 2.13
C PHE A 144 18.78 27.59 0.64
N TYR A 145 19.71 26.94 -0.07
CA TYR A 145 19.54 26.60 -1.49
C TYR A 145 18.37 25.65 -1.71
N GLU A 146 18.22 24.66 -0.84
CA GLU A 146 17.16 23.67 -0.96
C GLU A 146 15.78 24.26 -0.66
N MET A 147 15.66 25.11 0.37
CA MET A 147 14.42 25.83 0.67
C MET A 147 14.01 26.75 -0.48
N LYS A 148 14.97 27.46 -1.09
CA LYS A 148 14.69 28.30 -2.27
C LYS A 148 14.17 27.48 -3.45
N ALA A 149 14.76 26.31 -3.70
CA ALA A 149 14.28 25.39 -4.72
C ALA A 149 12.88 24.85 -4.41
N TYR A 150 12.63 24.45 -3.15
CA TYR A 150 11.33 23.99 -2.67
C TYR A 150 10.23 25.04 -2.91
N ILE A 151 10.47 26.28 -2.50
CA ILE A 151 9.50 27.38 -2.66
C ILE A 151 9.17 27.57 -4.13
N LYS A 152 10.18 27.60 -5.01
CA LYS A 152 9.97 27.75 -6.46
C LYS A 152 9.11 26.64 -7.02
N VAL A 153 9.45 25.38 -6.74
CA VAL A 153 8.69 24.22 -7.23
C VAL A 153 7.25 24.25 -6.69
N ARG A 154 7.07 24.51 -5.40
CA ARG A 154 5.74 24.58 -4.77
C ARG A 154 4.87 25.68 -5.38
N GLN A 155 5.42 26.87 -5.60
CA GLN A 155 4.69 27.97 -6.23
C GLN A 155 4.29 27.62 -7.67
N THR A 156 5.20 27.03 -8.46
CA THR A 156 4.87 26.60 -9.82
C THR A 156 3.80 25.51 -9.85
N TYR A 157 3.82 24.61 -8.87
CA TYR A 157 2.81 23.55 -8.74
C TYR A 157 1.44 24.11 -8.37
N LEU A 158 1.36 24.99 -7.36
CA LEU A 158 0.09 25.58 -6.91
C LEU A 158 -0.54 26.50 -7.97
N THR A 159 0.28 27.13 -8.82
CA THR A 159 -0.18 28.01 -9.91
C THR A 159 -0.53 27.23 -11.19
N SER A 160 -0.27 25.92 -11.24
CA SER A 160 -0.55 25.10 -12.42
C SER A 160 -2.05 25.00 -12.71
N ALA A 161 -2.41 24.96 -14.00
CA ALA A 161 -3.80 24.90 -14.45
C ALA A 161 -4.51 23.62 -13.96
N ASP A 162 -3.79 22.49 -13.96
CA ASP A 162 -4.31 21.20 -13.48
C ASP A 162 -4.72 21.26 -12.01
N GLN A 163 -3.96 21.98 -11.18
CA GLN A 163 -4.27 22.13 -9.76
C GLN A 163 -5.40 23.15 -9.54
N ARG A 164 -5.41 24.26 -10.28
CA ARG A 164 -6.43 25.31 -10.18
C ARG A 164 -7.84 24.77 -10.46
N MET A 165 -7.97 23.79 -11.35
CA MET A 165 -9.25 23.16 -11.69
C MET A 165 -9.67 22.06 -10.70
N ARG A 166 -8.81 21.66 -9.75
CA ARG A 166 -9.17 20.62 -8.78
C ARG A 166 -10.22 21.14 -7.80
N PRO A 167 -11.28 20.36 -7.52
CA PRO A 167 -12.31 20.73 -6.54
C PRO A 167 -11.71 21.11 -5.19
N SER A 168 -10.68 20.40 -4.72
CA SER A 168 -10.02 20.67 -3.43
C SER A 168 -9.39 22.06 -3.30
N THR A 169 -9.10 22.74 -4.42
CA THR A 169 -8.55 24.12 -4.40
C THR A 169 -9.67 25.16 -4.41
N ALA A 170 -10.87 24.79 -4.85
CA ALA A 170 -12.04 25.67 -4.92
C ALA A 170 -13.05 25.44 -3.79
N THR A 171 -12.87 24.40 -2.97
CA THR A 171 -13.71 24.12 -1.80
C THR A 171 -13.09 24.68 -0.54
N ILE A 172 -13.87 25.44 0.22
CA ILE A 172 -13.51 25.89 1.57
C ILE A 172 -14.26 25.05 2.60
N LEU A 173 -13.58 24.74 3.71
CA LEU A 173 -14.23 24.15 4.89
C LEU A 173 -14.52 25.29 5.86
N VAL A 174 -15.79 25.42 6.23
CA VAL A 174 -16.26 26.39 7.23
C VAL A 174 -16.66 25.59 8.46
N ASP A 175 -16.00 25.89 9.57
CA ASP A 175 -16.23 25.22 10.84
C ASP A 175 -17.04 26.12 11.80
N SER A 176 -17.64 25.52 12.83
CA SER A 176 -18.34 26.21 13.92
C SER A 176 -19.52 27.09 13.48
N VAL A 177 -20.32 26.61 12.54
CA VAL A 177 -21.57 27.28 12.13
C VAL A 177 -22.69 26.98 13.14
N PRO A 178 -23.36 28.00 13.72
CA PRO A 178 -24.52 27.80 14.57
C PRO A 178 -25.62 26.99 13.87
N THR A 179 -26.23 26.05 14.58
CA THR A 179 -27.25 25.13 14.03
C THR A 179 -28.46 25.85 13.44
N GLN A 180 -28.78 27.05 13.95
CA GLN A 180 -29.87 27.90 13.50
C GLN A 180 -29.72 28.38 12.04
N ILE A 181 -28.48 28.60 11.61
CA ILE A 181 -28.15 29.11 10.26
C ILE A 181 -27.54 28.04 9.36
N CYS A 182 -27.51 26.77 9.81
CA CYS A 182 -26.95 25.63 9.10
C CYS A 182 -27.91 25.06 8.03
N ASN A 183 -28.53 25.96 7.27
CA ASN A 183 -29.41 25.63 6.15
C ASN A 183 -28.78 26.11 4.84
N ASP A 184 -29.06 25.39 3.75
CA ASP A 184 -28.51 25.74 2.42
C ASP A 184 -28.91 27.16 1.98
N ARG A 185 -30.14 27.60 2.29
CA ARG A 185 -30.62 28.95 1.93
C ARG A 185 -29.89 30.06 2.69
N ASP A 186 -29.79 29.91 4.01
CA ASP A 186 -29.17 30.90 4.90
C ASP A 186 -27.67 30.99 4.61
N LEU A 187 -27.00 29.86 4.44
CA LEU A 187 -25.58 29.82 4.06
C LEU A 187 -25.34 30.45 2.67
N ARG A 188 -26.18 30.18 1.67
CA ARG A 188 -26.07 30.86 0.37
C ARG A 188 -26.24 32.37 0.51
N SER A 189 -27.22 32.83 1.29
CA SER A 189 -27.42 34.27 1.54
C SER A 189 -26.20 34.92 2.19
N LEU A 190 -25.60 34.26 3.19
CA LEU A 190 -24.38 34.75 3.84
C LEU A 190 -23.21 34.85 2.85
N PHE A 191 -22.97 33.81 2.05
CA PHE A 191 -21.84 33.77 1.12
C PHE A 191 -22.07 34.50 -0.21
N ASN A 192 -23.26 35.01 -0.48
CA ASN A 192 -23.54 35.81 -1.68
C ASN A 192 -22.78 37.15 -1.72
N HIS A 193 -22.25 37.61 -0.59
CA HIS A 193 -21.41 38.81 -0.52
C HIS A 193 -20.03 38.63 -1.17
N PHE A 194 -19.58 37.38 -1.40
CA PHE A 194 -18.28 37.13 -2.02
C PHE A 194 -18.37 37.22 -3.56
N PRO A 195 -17.44 37.94 -4.21
CA PRO A 195 -17.40 38.03 -5.67
C PRO A 195 -17.15 36.64 -6.27
N GLY A 196 -18.02 36.24 -7.21
CA GLY A 196 -17.98 34.92 -7.86
C GLY A 196 -19.02 33.91 -7.36
N GLY A 197 -19.65 34.18 -6.22
CA GLY A 197 -20.75 33.36 -5.69
C GLY A 197 -20.36 31.93 -5.28
N VAL A 198 -21.31 31.21 -4.67
CA VAL A 198 -21.10 29.83 -4.24
C VAL A 198 -21.73 28.85 -5.24
N LYS A 199 -20.91 27.94 -5.78
CA LYS A 199 -21.38 26.91 -6.71
C LYS A 199 -22.24 25.86 -6.01
N ASN A 200 -21.68 25.17 -5.02
CA ASN A 200 -22.34 24.12 -4.26
C ASN A 200 -22.01 24.25 -2.77
N ILE A 201 -23.00 23.97 -1.92
CA ILE A 201 -22.83 23.85 -0.47
C ILE A 201 -23.08 22.39 -0.09
N TRP A 202 -22.21 21.85 0.75
CA TRP A 202 -22.31 20.49 1.28
C TRP A 202 -22.35 20.57 2.79
N ILE A 203 -23.50 20.28 3.38
CA ILE A 203 -23.67 20.26 4.83
C ILE A 203 -23.19 18.90 5.35
N ASN A 204 -22.19 18.92 6.24
CA ASN A 204 -21.70 17.71 6.88
C ASN A 204 -22.78 17.16 7.83
N LYS A 205 -23.07 15.87 7.73
CA LYS A 205 -24.03 15.16 8.60
C LYS A 205 -23.29 14.01 9.27
N ASP A 206 -23.76 13.58 10.44
CA ASP A 206 -23.24 12.37 11.06
C ASP A 206 -23.60 11.16 10.19
N LEU A 207 -22.58 10.59 9.55
CA LEU A 207 -22.66 9.41 8.69
C LEU A 207 -22.04 8.18 9.35
N THR A 208 -21.74 8.24 10.65
CA THR A 208 -21.05 7.17 11.38
C THR A 208 -21.78 5.83 11.27
N LEU A 209 -23.11 5.82 11.44
CA LEU A 209 -23.91 4.60 11.29
C LEU A 209 -23.79 4.03 9.88
N LEU A 210 -23.89 4.88 8.85
CA LEU A 210 -23.79 4.45 7.46
C LEU A 210 -22.41 3.86 7.16
N LEU A 211 -21.33 4.50 7.65
CA LEU A 211 -19.97 4.00 7.51
C LEU A 211 -19.80 2.62 8.18
N GLN A 212 -20.35 2.44 9.39
CA GLN A 212 -20.36 1.13 10.05
C GLN A 212 -21.10 0.06 9.24
N MET A 213 -22.22 0.40 8.60
CA MET A 213 -22.94 -0.54 7.72
C MET A 213 -22.14 -0.88 6.46
N ILE A 214 -21.44 0.10 5.88
CA ILE A 214 -20.54 -0.11 4.74
C ILE A 214 -19.38 -1.04 5.14
N ASP A 215 -18.79 -0.85 6.31
CA ASP A 215 -17.72 -1.72 6.80
C ASP A 215 -18.21 -3.15 7.04
N LYS A 216 -19.41 -3.31 7.62
CA LYS A 216 -20.05 -4.63 7.76
C LYS A 216 -20.26 -5.28 6.40
N ARG A 217 -20.77 -4.53 5.42
CA ARG A 217 -20.94 -5.02 4.05
C ARG A 217 -19.60 -5.46 3.45
N ASN A 218 -18.54 -4.66 3.55
CA ASN A 218 -17.23 -4.97 2.99
C ASN A 218 -16.64 -6.24 3.62
N LYS A 219 -16.81 -6.43 4.93
CA LYS A 219 -16.40 -7.66 5.64
C LYS A 219 -17.15 -8.89 5.11
N ILE A 220 -18.47 -8.79 4.93
CA ILE A 220 -19.28 -9.90 4.39
C ILE A 220 -18.87 -10.22 2.95
N VAL A 221 -18.64 -9.20 2.11
CA VAL A 221 -18.16 -9.38 0.73
C VAL A 221 -16.80 -10.09 0.72
N GLN A 222 -15.86 -9.67 1.58
CA GLN A 222 -14.56 -10.32 1.68
C GLN A 222 -14.68 -11.79 2.12
N GLN A 223 -15.56 -12.10 3.08
CA GLN A 223 -15.83 -13.47 3.49
C GLN A 223 -16.43 -14.30 2.35
N LEU A 224 -17.33 -13.71 1.58
CA LEU A 224 -17.93 -14.35 0.41
C LEU A 224 -16.90 -14.63 -0.69
N GLU A 225 -16.03 -13.65 -1.01
CA GLU A 225 -14.94 -13.81 -1.97
C GLU A 225 -13.97 -14.91 -1.57
N VAL A 226 -13.63 -15.02 -0.28
CA VAL A 226 -12.78 -16.09 0.25
C VAL A 226 -13.48 -17.45 0.11
N ALA A 227 -14.75 -17.55 0.50
CA ALA A 227 -15.52 -18.79 0.39
C ALA A 227 -15.64 -19.25 -1.07
N GLU A 228 -15.93 -18.33 -1.99
CA GLU A 228 -16.01 -18.62 -3.43
C GLU A 228 -14.64 -19.01 -4.01
N THR A 229 -13.56 -18.32 -3.62
CA THR A 229 -12.20 -18.66 -4.07
C THR A 229 -11.79 -20.06 -3.61
N ILE A 230 -12.12 -20.42 -2.36
CA ILE A 230 -11.88 -21.79 -1.84
C ILE A 230 -12.69 -22.80 -2.66
N LEU A 231 -13.96 -22.50 -2.96
CA LEU A 231 -14.82 -23.36 -3.76
C LEU A 231 -14.25 -23.59 -5.16
N ILE A 232 -13.83 -22.53 -5.85
CA ILE A 232 -13.20 -22.59 -7.18
C ILE A 232 -11.89 -23.39 -7.11
N LYS A 233 -11.06 -23.17 -6.09
CA LYS A 233 -9.79 -23.88 -5.91
C LYS A 233 -10.02 -25.38 -5.70
N ASN A 234 -10.96 -25.76 -4.83
CA ASN A 234 -11.25 -27.16 -4.52
C ASN A 234 -11.82 -27.89 -5.75
N THR A 235 -12.71 -27.25 -6.49
CA THR A 235 -13.32 -27.83 -7.71
C THR A 235 -12.28 -28.00 -8.81
N HIS A 236 -11.38 -27.03 -8.96
CA HIS A 236 -10.27 -27.10 -9.90
C HIS A 236 -9.30 -28.24 -9.57
N TYR A 237 -8.91 -28.43 -8.30
CA TYR A 237 -8.07 -29.58 -7.92
C TYR A 237 -8.78 -30.92 -8.08
N ALA A 238 -10.07 -30.99 -7.76
CA ALA A 238 -10.85 -32.20 -7.98
C ALA A 238 -10.91 -32.58 -9.47
N GLU A 239 -11.11 -31.60 -10.35
CA GLU A 239 -11.10 -31.80 -11.80
C GLU A 239 -9.71 -32.22 -12.32
N GLN A 240 -8.64 -31.58 -11.85
CA GLN A 240 -7.26 -32.00 -12.20
C GLN A 240 -6.97 -33.45 -11.79
N GLY A 241 -7.39 -33.84 -10.58
CA GLY A 241 -7.25 -35.21 -10.09
C GLY A 241 -8.07 -36.23 -10.89
N ARG A 242 -9.23 -35.85 -11.42
CA ARG A 242 -10.02 -36.71 -12.32
C ARG A 242 -9.37 -36.84 -13.70
N ARG A 243 -8.86 -35.74 -14.24
CA ARG A 243 -8.14 -35.73 -15.53
C ARG A 243 -6.85 -36.56 -15.47
N SER A 244 -6.08 -36.48 -14.39
CA SER A 244 -4.88 -37.31 -14.22
C SER A 244 -5.21 -38.80 -14.11
N LYS A 245 -6.26 -39.17 -13.37
CA LYS A 245 -6.74 -40.57 -13.28
C LYS A 245 -7.26 -41.10 -14.62
N SER A 246 -8.04 -40.30 -15.35
CA SER A 246 -8.52 -40.66 -16.70
C SER A 246 -7.37 -40.78 -17.72
N ARG A 247 -6.27 -40.06 -17.53
CA ARG A 247 -5.07 -40.14 -18.39
C ARG A 247 -4.15 -41.30 -18.00
N ALA A 248 -4.14 -41.71 -16.73
CA ALA A 248 -3.39 -42.86 -16.22
C ALA A 248 -4.06 -44.22 -16.49
N THR A 249 -5.35 -44.23 -16.83
CA THR A 249 -6.09 -45.42 -17.28
C THR A 249 -6.32 -45.34 -18.78
N PRO A 250 -5.41 -45.87 -19.64
CA PRO A 250 -5.72 -46.06 -21.04
C PRO A 250 -6.85 -47.10 -21.14
N HIS A 251 -7.92 -46.75 -21.85
CA HIS A 251 -9.05 -47.64 -22.16
C HIS A 251 -8.55 -49.00 -22.67
N ILE A 252 -8.70 -50.04 -21.85
CA ILE A 252 -8.99 -51.39 -22.32
C ILE A 252 -10.22 -51.81 -21.53
N VAL A 253 -11.40 -51.67 -22.14
CA VAL A 253 -12.45 -52.70 -22.23
C VAL A 253 -13.52 -52.22 -23.22
N SER A 254 -13.85 -53.16 -24.09
CA SER A 254 -14.74 -53.21 -25.24
C SER A 254 -16.10 -52.50 -25.17
N GLU A 255 -16.42 -51.93 -26.32
CA GLU A 255 -17.69 -51.99 -27.04
C GLU A 255 -18.60 -53.18 -26.65
N ASN A 256 -19.82 -52.86 -26.18
CA ASN A 256 -21.09 -53.60 -26.26
C ASN A 256 -21.91 -53.54 -24.96
N ILE A 257 -22.70 -52.48 -24.77
CA ILE A 257 -24.10 -52.64 -24.29
C ILE A 257 -24.96 -51.66 -25.10
N ARG A 258 -25.82 -52.26 -25.94
CA ARG A 258 -26.69 -51.63 -26.92
C ARG A 258 -27.93 -50.99 -26.29
N ILE A 259 -28.36 -49.90 -26.92
CA ILE A 259 -29.72 -49.49 -27.25
C ILE A 259 -30.83 -50.50 -26.88
N GLN A 260 -31.69 -50.16 -25.91
CA GLN A 260 -33.14 -50.45 -25.76
C GLN A 260 -33.51 -49.80 -24.39
N GLU A 261 -34.39 -48.82 -24.22
CA GLU A 261 -35.79 -48.70 -24.60
C GLU A 261 -36.23 -47.23 -24.57
N ARG A 262 -37.09 -46.88 -25.52
CA ARG A 262 -37.90 -45.67 -25.57
C ARG A 262 -39.36 -46.13 -25.57
N SER A 263 -40.13 -45.73 -24.56
CA SER A 263 -41.61 -45.71 -24.56
C SER A 263 -42.07 -44.75 -23.45
N ASN A 264 -42.68 -43.62 -23.83
CA ASN A 264 -44.10 -43.23 -23.58
C ASN A 264 -44.36 -42.78 -22.12
N GLU A 265 -45.14 -41.75 -21.77
CA GLU A 265 -45.99 -40.76 -22.46
C GLU A 265 -46.35 -39.65 -21.43
N ASP A 266 -46.64 -38.45 -21.96
CA ASP A 266 -47.37 -37.28 -21.45
C ASP A 266 -47.91 -37.18 -20.01
N SER A 267 -47.78 -35.98 -19.41
CA SER A 267 -48.94 -35.11 -19.09
C SER A 267 -48.57 -33.71 -18.55
N ARG A 268 -49.43 -32.74 -18.88
CA ARG A 268 -49.30 -31.28 -18.80
C ARG A 268 -49.40 -30.71 -17.38
N GLY A 269 -48.74 -29.57 -17.15
CA GLY A 269 -48.89 -28.74 -15.93
C GLY A 269 -48.39 -27.31 -16.14
N PHE A 270 -49.33 -26.37 -16.15
CA PHE A 270 -49.26 -24.94 -16.50
C PHE A 270 -48.87 -24.06 -15.27
N TRP A 271 -47.98 -23.08 -15.51
CA TRP A 271 -47.39 -21.97 -14.71
C TRP A 271 -47.34 -21.99 -13.18
N THR A 272 -46.11 -21.99 -12.64
CA THR A 272 -45.71 -21.01 -11.61
C THR A 272 -44.32 -20.48 -11.99
N THR A 273 -44.16 -19.16 -12.01
CA THR A 273 -42.88 -18.48 -12.29
C THR A 273 -41.97 -18.55 -11.06
N ASP A 274 -41.39 -19.71 -10.81
CA ASP A 274 -40.31 -19.90 -9.83
C ASP A 274 -38.96 -19.79 -10.54
N CYS A 275 -38.49 -18.57 -10.79
CA CYS A 275 -37.14 -18.32 -11.30
C CYS A 275 -36.03 -18.62 -10.28
N GLU A 276 -36.35 -19.02 -9.05
CA GLU A 276 -35.38 -19.32 -7.98
C GLU A 276 -35.01 -20.81 -7.83
N LYS A 277 -35.75 -21.74 -8.45
CA LYS A 277 -35.55 -23.17 -8.19
C LYS A 277 -34.47 -23.84 -9.05
N TYR A 278 -34.09 -23.24 -10.18
CA TYR A 278 -33.14 -23.83 -11.13
C TYR A 278 -31.74 -23.20 -11.16
N ASN A 279 -31.44 -22.21 -10.31
CA ASN A 279 -30.11 -21.57 -10.30
C ASN A 279 -29.27 -21.84 -9.03
N SER A 280 -29.75 -22.68 -8.10
CA SER A 280 -29.06 -22.95 -6.82
C SER A 280 -28.32 -24.31 -6.76
N SER A 281 -28.48 -25.20 -7.75
CA SER A 281 -27.62 -26.38 -7.87
C SER A 281 -26.38 -26.04 -8.69
N GLY A 282 -25.47 -25.25 -8.11
CA GLY A 282 -24.20 -24.91 -8.73
C GLY A 282 -23.48 -26.17 -9.24
N LEU A 283 -22.95 -26.09 -10.47
CA LEU A 283 -22.17 -27.14 -11.18
C LEU A 283 -21.12 -27.83 -10.29
N TRP A 284 -20.69 -27.17 -9.21
CA TRP A 284 -19.82 -27.68 -8.15
C TRP A 284 -20.26 -29.01 -7.51
N HIS A 285 -21.56 -29.35 -7.51
CA HIS A 285 -22.04 -30.63 -6.96
C HIS A 285 -21.53 -31.85 -7.76
N MET A 286 -21.12 -31.66 -9.02
CA MET A 286 -20.49 -32.68 -9.86
C MET A 286 -19.02 -32.94 -9.46
N PHE A 287 -18.34 -31.92 -8.93
CA PHE A 287 -16.90 -31.94 -8.69
C PHE A 287 -16.54 -32.13 -7.20
N LEU A 288 -17.42 -31.72 -6.28
CA LEU A 288 -17.17 -31.77 -4.82
C LEU A 288 -17.99 -32.84 -4.08
N GLY A 289 -17.33 -33.52 -3.14
CA GLY A 289 -17.94 -34.49 -2.23
C GLY A 289 -18.87 -33.83 -1.20
N LYS A 290 -19.79 -34.60 -0.60
CA LYS A 290 -20.84 -34.08 0.32
C LYS A 290 -20.32 -33.22 1.48
N ARG A 291 -19.08 -33.46 1.94
CA ARG A 291 -18.45 -32.75 3.07
C ARG A 291 -17.88 -31.38 2.70
N ASP A 292 -17.53 -31.17 1.43
CA ASP A 292 -16.85 -29.95 0.95
C ASP A 292 -17.82 -28.97 0.28
N ARG A 293 -19.13 -29.21 0.43
CA ARG A 293 -20.19 -28.40 -0.18
C ARG A 293 -20.58 -27.23 0.73
N PRO A 294 -20.80 -26.02 0.19
CA PRO A 294 -21.28 -24.89 0.97
C PRO A 294 -22.68 -25.22 1.52
N THR A 295 -22.81 -25.19 2.84
CA THR A 295 -24.10 -25.42 3.53
C THR A 295 -24.75 -24.08 3.83
N HIS A 296 -25.97 -23.87 3.32
CA HIS A 296 -26.71 -22.61 3.46
C HIS A 296 -27.29 -22.37 4.88
N ARG A 297 -26.94 -23.18 5.88
CA ARG A 297 -27.37 -22.99 7.26
C ARG A 297 -26.24 -22.38 8.07
N LEU A 298 -26.34 -21.07 8.31
CA LEU A 298 -25.63 -20.43 9.42
C LEU A 298 -26.00 -21.21 10.69
N GLN A 299 -25.00 -21.82 11.34
CA GLN A 299 -25.23 -22.50 12.60
C GLN A 299 -25.55 -21.42 13.64
N LEU A 300 -26.65 -21.58 14.38
CA LEU A 300 -27.14 -20.62 15.39
C LEU A 300 -26.12 -20.29 16.52
N TRP A 301 -24.99 -21.00 16.57
CA TRP A 301 -24.07 -21.02 17.70
C TRP A 301 -22.93 -20.00 17.61
N ASP A 302 -22.75 -19.30 16.48
CA ASP A 302 -21.70 -18.27 16.32
C ASP A 302 -22.04 -16.90 16.94
N TYR A 303 -23.20 -16.76 17.60
CA TYR A 303 -23.63 -15.53 18.27
C TYR A 303 -23.27 -15.44 19.76
N ILE A 304 -22.67 -16.48 20.35
CA ILE A 304 -22.24 -16.47 21.76
C ILE A 304 -20.72 -16.52 21.79
N GLY A 305 -20.11 -15.39 22.16
CA GLY A 305 -18.68 -15.17 22.10
C GLY A 305 -17.84 -16.25 22.77
N CYS A 306 -16.88 -16.79 22.02
CA CYS A 306 -15.74 -17.51 22.58
C CYS A 306 -14.54 -17.36 21.62
N PRO A 307 -13.45 -16.68 22.03
CA PRO A 307 -12.23 -16.60 21.24
C PRO A 307 -11.38 -17.85 21.55
N ALA A 308 -11.54 -18.91 20.78
CA ALA A 308 -10.71 -20.09 20.96
C ALA A 308 -10.38 -20.74 19.60
N LEU A 309 -9.15 -20.45 19.14
CA LEU A 309 -8.22 -21.40 18.53
C LEU A 309 -8.84 -22.63 17.84
N TYR A 310 -8.89 -22.60 16.51
CA TYR A 310 -8.77 -23.82 15.71
C TYR A 310 -7.59 -23.69 14.73
N LEU A 311 -6.40 -23.57 15.32
CA LEU A 311 -5.24 -24.28 14.81
C LEU A 311 -5.42 -25.75 15.21
N SER A 312 -5.75 -26.62 14.27
CA SER A 312 -5.21 -27.97 14.34
C SER A 312 -5.10 -28.58 12.94
N PRO A 313 -3.86 -28.84 12.48
CA PRO A 313 -3.60 -29.65 11.32
C PRO A 313 -3.71 -31.11 11.74
N LYS A 314 -4.33 -31.98 10.94
CA LYS A 314 -3.97 -33.41 10.95
C LYS A 314 -4.58 -34.22 9.80
N ARG A 315 -3.69 -35.07 9.28
CA ARG A 315 -3.91 -36.31 8.52
C ARG A 315 -4.17 -36.16 7.02
N TRP A 316 -3.07 -36.02 6.30
CA TRP A 316 -2.82 -36.91 5.16
C TRP A 316 -1.73 -37.90 5.58
N ILE A 317 -2.04 -39.19 5.42
CA ILE A 317 -1.15 -40.34 5.62
C ILE A 317 -0.67 -40.78 4.23
N LEU A 318 0.64 -41.05 4.15
CA LEU A 318 1.48 -41.53 3.05
C LEU A 318 1.76 -40.53 1.91
#